data_AF-A0A9E2BP54-F1
#
_entry.id   AF-A0A9E2BP54-F1
#
_cell.length_a   1.000
_cell.length_b   1.000
_cell.length_c   1.000
_cell.angle_alpha   90.00
_cell.angle_beta   90.00
_cell.angle_gamma   90.00
#
_symmetry.space_group_name_H-M   'P 1'
#
loop_
_entity.id
_entity.type
_entity.pdbx_description
1 polymer ?
#
loop_
_entity_poly.entity_id
_entity_poly.type
_entity_poly.pdbx_seq_one_letter_code
_entity_poly.pdbx_strand_id
1 'polypeptide(L)'
;MIKGTAQKLVFTAALALTLVACESNPGQTQSAAPPKAEIAFVDLQAFDRDLSGSLGAPLPKVDVAFYDRIVPSALPERLQHWMASVEAGGGTVKVVPPKSSVTAKSPLLLLSAISSLWSASKMAKEVSANAQFKAAQAYDAEIILKQDGKGESVVDKVVFTQRKK
;
A
#
# COMPACT_ATOMS: atom_id res chain seq x y z
N MET A 1 -0.19 78.02 -18.26
CA MET A 1 -0.99 76.78 -18.38
C MET A 1 -0.14 75.77 -19.16
N ILE A 2 0.22 74.56 -18.74
CA ILE A 2 -0.04 73.68 -17.61
C ILE A 2 1.26 72.87 -17.46
N LYS A 3 2.00 73.01 -16.35
CA LYS A 3 3.12 72.10 -16.01
C LYS A 3 2.92 71.62 -14.58
N GLY A 4 1.92 70.77 -14.44
CA GLY A 4 1.69 69.99 -13.25
C GLY A 4 1.25 68.60 -13.71
N THR A 5 1.53 67.58 -12.90
CA THR A 5 0.92 66.25 -12.98
C THR A 5 1.58 65.18 -13.87
N ALA A 6 2.82 65.33 -14.36
CA ALA A 6 3.54 64.18 -14.96
C ALA A 6 4.43 63.42 -13.96
N GLN A 7 4.90 64.09 -12.89
CA GLN A 7 5.91 63.53 -11.98
C GLN A 7 5.35 62.61 -10.89
N LYS A 8 4.02 62.56 -10.70
CA LYS A 8 3.38 61.73 -9.66
C LYS A 8 2.89 60.35 -10.15
N LEU A 9 2.97 60.07 -11.45
CA LEU A 9 2.46 58.82 -12.03
C LEU A 9 3.52 57.74 -12.23
N VAL A 10 4.81 58.09 -12.20
CA VAL A 10 5.89 57.11 -12.38
C VAL A 10 6.22 56.38 -11.07
N PHE A 11 5.97 56.99 -9.92
CA PHE A 11 6.26 56.38 -8.62
C PHE A 11 5.20 55.35 -8.16
N THR A 12 4.03 55.31 -8.78
CA THR A 12 2.95 54.37 -8.42
C THR A 12 2.98 53.07 -9.22
N ALA A 13 3.79 53.00 -10.29
CA ALA A 13 3.89 51.80 -11.13
C ALA A 13 4.96 50.80 -10.64
N ALA A 14 5.82 51.17 -9.69
CA ALA A 14 6.93 50.34 -9.23
C ALA A 14 6.58 49.42 -8.03
N LEU A 15 5.39 49.53 -7.44
CA LEU A 15 5.01 48.80 -6.21
C LEU A 15 4.00 47.66 -6.42
N ALA A 16 3.68 47.31 -7.67
CA ALA A 16 2.67 46.28 -7.96
C ALA A 16 3.25 44.92 -8.42
N LEU A 17 4.57 44.73 -8.42
CA LEU A 17 5.23 43.54 -8.98
C LEU A 17 5.96 42.64 -7.97
N THR A 18 5.84 42.89 -6.65
CA THR A 18 6.52 42.06 -5.63
C THR A 18 5.61 41.03 -4.95
N LEU A 19 4.43 40.75 -5.50
CA LEU A 19 3.58 39.63 -5.05
C LEU A 19 3.71 38.45 -6.03
N VAL A 20 4.92 38.02 -6.33
CA VAL A 20 5.14 36.58 -6.62
C VAL A 20 5.02 35.91 -5.27
N ALA A 21 3.78 35.57 -4.94
CA ALA A 21 3.47 34.59 -3.93
C ALA A 21 4.44 33.41 -4.12
N CYS A 22 5.09 33.01 -3.03
CA CYS A 22 5.55 31.65 -2.92
C CYS A 22 4.33 30.78 -3.17
N GLU A 23 4.20 30.27 -4.40
CA GLU A 23 3.39 29.11 -4.67
C GLU A 23 3.91 28.06 -3.70
N SER A 24 3.12 27.82 -2.66
CA SER A 24 3.30 26.70 -1.76
C SER A 24 3.20 25.46 -2.64
N ASN A 25 4.34 25.01 -3.15
CA ASN A 25 4.47 23.80 -3.94
C ASN A 25 3.80 22.66 -3.15
N PRO A 26 2.62 22.16 -3.57
CA PRO A 26 1.99 21.02 -2.89
C PRO A 26 2.79 19.73 -3.10
N GLY A 27 3.81 19.78 -3.95
CA GLY A 27 4.75 18.71 -4.23
C GLY A 27 6.02 18.77 -3.40
N GLN A 28 5.96 19.22 -2.13
CA GLN A 28 6.96 18.77 -1.16
C GLN A 28 6.74 17.25 -1.02
N THR A 29 7.37 16.53 -1.94
CA THR A 29 7.65 15.11 -1.89
C THR A 29 8.25 14.89 -0.52
N GLN A 30 7.39 14.55 0.44
CA GLN A 30 7.80 13.96 1.71
C GLN A 30 8.71 12.82 1.28
N SER A 31 10.02 13.02 1.48
CA SER A 31 11.05 12.15 0.97
C SER A 31 10.62 10.73 1.28
N ALA A 32 10.29 9.97 0.23
CA ALA A 32 9.75 8.63 0.42
C ALA A 32 10.78 7.87 1.25
N ALA A 33 10.33 7.28 2.37
CA ALA A 33 11.21 6.47 3.19
C ALA A 33 11.92 5.46 2.29
N PRO A 34 13.21 5.15 2.54
CA PRO A 34 13.94 4.21 1.71
C PRO A 34 13.16 2.89 1.63
N PRO A 35 13.13 2.23 0.45
CA PRO A 35 12.47 0.93 0.28
C PRO A 35 12.93 -0.08 1.33
N LYS A 36 11.98 -0.84 1.89
CA LYS A 36 12.24 -1.83 2.93
C LYS A 36 11.80 -3.21 2.45
N ALA A 37 12.64 -4.22 2.70
CA ALA A 37 12.26 -5.61 2.45
C ALA A 37 11.26 -6.15 3.49
N GLU A 38 11.11 -5.47 4.63
CA GLU A 38 10.13 -5.78 5.66
C GLU A 38 9.47 -4.50 6.17
N ILE A 39 8.15 -4.50 6.26
CA ILE A 39 7.32 -3.37 6.70
C ILE A 39 6.37 -3.87 7.77
N ALA A 40 6.35 -3.20 8.92
CA ALA A 40 5.32 -3.46 9.91
C ALA A 40 3.99 -2.83 9.46
N PHE A 41 2.91 -3.62 9.48
CA PHE A 41 1.58 -3.12 9.24
C PHE A 41 1.17 -2.13 10.34
N VAL A 42 0.70 -0.97 9.90
CA VAL A 42 0.05 0.03 10.73
C VAL A 42 -1.10 0.59 9.90
N ASP A 43 -2.28 0.75 10.47
CA ASP A 43 -3.45 1.24 9.73
C ASP A 43 -3.41 2.76 9.55
N LEU A 44 -2.41 3.23 8.81
CA LEU A 44 -2.18 4.63 8.48
C LEU A 44 -1.82 4.77 7.00
N GLN A 45 -2.09 5.92 6.41
CA GLN A 45 -1.74 6.21 5.01
C GLN A 45 -0.23 6.08 4.72
N ALA A 46 0.62 6.29 5.73
CA ALA A 46 2.06 6.11 5.61
C ALA A 46 2.44 4.66 5.25
N PHE A 47 1.69 3.67 5.72
CA PHE A 47 1.91 2.27 5.38
C PHE A 47 1.76 2.02 3.88
N ASP A 48 0.71 2.53 3.25
CA ASP A 48 0.49 2.32 1.81
C ASP A 48 1.60 2.93 0.97
N ARG A 49 2.06 4.12 1.36
CA ARG A 49 3.18 4.77 0.69
C ARG A 49 4.47 3.97 0.82
N ASP A 50 4.80 3.52 2.03
CA ASP A 50 6.01 2.72 2.30
C ASP A 50 5.96 1.38 1.54
N LEU A 51 4.79 0.73 1.51
CA LEU A 51 4.59 -0.52 0.77
C LEU A 51 4.64 -0.30 -0.75
N SER A 52 3.98 0.73 -1.27
CA SER A 52 4.03 1.10 -2.69
C SER A 52 5.47 1.35 -3.15
N GLY A 53 6.23 2.15 -2.38
CA GLY A 53 7.63 2.44 -2.67
C GLY A 53 8.52 1.21 -2.63
N SER A 54 8.26 0.29 -1.69
CA SER A 54 9.03 -0.95 -1.56
C SER A 54 8.74 -1.96 -2.68
N LEU A 55 7.48 -2.07 -3.11
CA LEU A 55 7.09 -2.88 -4.27
C LEU A 55 7.50 -2.25 -5.61
N GLY A 56 7.74 -0.94 -5.65
CA GLY A 56 8.29 -0.25 -6.82
C GLY A 56 9.82 -0.37 -6.96
N ALA A 57 10.50 -0.81 -5.90
CA ALA A 57 11.95 -0.97 -5.86
C ALA A 57 12.39 -2.34 -6.42
N PRO A 58 13.67 -2.52 -6.80
CA PRO A 58 14.20 -3.80 -7.27
C PRO A 58 14.43 -4.79 -6.10
N LEU A 59 13.41 -5.01 -5.28
CA LEU A 59 13.39 -5.99 -4.20
C LEU A 59 12.70 -7.26 -4.70
N PRO A 60 13.33 -8.45 -4.53
CA PRO A 60 12.73 -9.70 -4.97
C PRO A 60 11.49 -10.06 -4.15
N LYS A 61 11.39 -9.54 -2.92
CA LYS A 61 10.35 -9.85 -1.94
C LYS A 61 10.18 -8.70 -0.95
N VAL A 62 8.94 -8.46 -0.53
CA VAL A 62 8.60 -7.54 0.57
C VAL A 62 7.67 -8.25 1.56
N ASP A 63 8.09 -8.32 2.83
CA ASP A 63 7.31 -8.90 3.92
C ASP A 63 6.52 -7.81 4.66
N VAL A 64 5.26 -8.07 4.96
CA VAL A 64 4.41 -7.26 5.83
C VAL A 64 4.20 -8.02 7.14
N ALA A 65 4.78 -7.53 8.22
CA ALA A 65 4.69 -8.09 9.56
C ALA A 65 3.57 -7.44 10.37
N PHE A 66 3.02 -8.15 11.35
CA PHE A 66 1.94 -7.63 12.22
C PHE A 66 2.39 -7.59 13.68
N TYR A 67 2.08 -6.49 14.37
CA TYR A 67 2.22 -6.41 15.83
C TYR A 67 1.03 -7.07 16.53
N ASP A 68 -0.17 -6.84 16.00
CA ASP A 68 -1.39 -7.39 16.55
C ASP A 68 -1.61 -8.84 16.12
N ARG A 69 -2.33 -9.57 16.98
CA ARG A 69 -2.80 -10.91 16.67
C ARG A 69 -3.97 -10.83 15.68
N ILE A 70 -3.71 -11.19 14.42
CA ILE A 70 -4.73 -11.16 13.36
C ILE A 70 -5.13 -12.59 12.99
N VAL A 71 -6.43 -12.88 12.99
CA VAL A 71 -6.96 -14.12 12.43
C VAL A 71 -7.21 -13.94 10.93
N PRO A 72 -7.12 -15.01 10.09
CA PRO A 72 -7.24 -14.87 8.64
C PRO A 72 -8.53 -14.20 8.15
N SER A 73 -9.65 -14.43 8.85
CA SER A 73 -10.95 -13.82 8.56
C SER A 73 -11.04 -12.33 8.92
N ALA A 74 -10.09 -11.81 9.69
CA ALA A 74 -10.05 -10.43 10.17
C ALA A 74 -8.85 -9.66 9.56
N LEU A 75 -8.40 -10.05 8.36
CA LEU A 75 -7.34 -9.32 7.67
C LEU A 75 -7.74 -7.86 7.42
N PRO A 76 -6.86 -6.88 7.70
CA PRO A 76 -7.17 -5.47 7.52
C PRO A 76 -7.60 -5.15 6.07
N GLU A 77 -8.66 -4.36 5.92
CA GLU A 77 -9.23 -3.97 4.61
C GLU A 77 -8.17 -3.35 3.69
N ARG A 78 -7.27 -2.52 4.25
CA ARG A 78 -6.16 -1.91 3.52
C ARG A 78 -5.30 -2.95 2.79
N LEU A 79 -4.97 -4.07 3.43
CA LEU A 79 -4.26 -5.18 2.80
C LEU A 79 -5.10 -5.93 1.78
N GLN A 80 -6.42 -6.01 1.97
CA GLN A 80 -7.31 -6.60 0.98
C GLN A 80 -7.26 -5.84 -0.35
N HIS A 81 -7.12 -4.51 -0.33
CA HIS A 81 -6.93 -3.72 -1.55
C HIS A 81 -5.59 -4.01 -2.24
N TRP A 82 -4.51 -4.17 -1.48
CA TRP A 82 -3.21 -4.59 -2.04
C TRP A 82 -3.29 -5.97 -2.70
N MET A 83 -3.94 -6.93 -2.05
CA MET A 83 -4.16 -8.27 -2.60
C MET A 83 -5.07 -8.25 -3.83
N ALA A 84 -6.11 -7.40 -3.85
CA ALA A 84 -6.95 -7.23 -5.03
C ALA A 84 -6.16 -6.65 -6.22
N SER A 85 -5.20 -5.74 -5.96
CA SER A 85 -4.30 -5.23 -7.00
C SER A 85 -3.36 -6.31 -7.54
N VAL A 86 -2.88 -7.22 -6.69
CA VAL A 86 -2.13 -8.42 -7.13
C VAL A 86 -2.95 -9.23 -8.15
N GLU A 87 -4.21 -9.56 -7.83
CA GLU A 87 -5.07 -10.29 -8.78
C GLU A 87 -5.37 -9.51 -10.05
N ALA A 88 -5.59 -8.20 -9.94
CA ALA A 88 -5.86 -7.34 -11.07
C ALA A 88 -4.68 -7.32 -12.07
N GLY A 89 -3.45 -7.49 -11.56
CA GLY A 89 -2.24 -7.68 -12.37
C GLY A 89 -2.05 -9.10 -12.92
N GLY A 90 -2.95 -10.04 -12.59
CA GLY A 90 -2.83 -11.46 -12.93
C GLY A 90 -1.89 -12.24 -12.02
N GLY A 91 -1.54 -11.69 -10.86
CA GLY A 91 -0.85 -12.42 -9.79
C GLY A 91 -1.82 -13.30 -8.99
N THR A 92 -1.26 -14.17 -8.15
CA THR A 92 -2.01 -15.06 -7.26
C THR A 92 -1.87 -14.64 -5.82
N VAL A 93 -2.93 -14.82 -5.03
CA VAL A 93 -2.87 -14.68 -3.58
C VAL A 93 -3.29 -15.99 -2.92
N LYS A 94 -2.44 -16.49 -2.03
CA LYS A 94 -2.61 -17.80 -1.40
C LYS A 94 -2.49 -17.69 0.10
N VAL A 95 -3.25 -18.51 0.80
CA VAL A 95 -3.09 -18.72 2.24
C VAL A 95 -2.18 -19.93 2.45
N VAL A 96 -1.05 -19.73 3.12
CA VAL A 96 -0.09 -20.78 3.44
C VAL A 96 -0.34 -21.23 4.88
N PRO A 97 -0.74 -22.49 5.12
CA PRO A 97 -1.06 -22.97 6.45
C PRO A 97 0.20 -23.04 7.35
N PRO A 98 0.02 -23.09 8.68
CA PRO A 98 1.14 -23.28 9.60
C PRO A 98 1.91 -24.56 9.27
N LYS A 99 3.24 -24.46 9.23
CA LYS A 99 4.15 -25.60 9.09
C LYS A 99 4.07 -26.45 10.36
N SER A 100 3.02 -27.26 10.48
CA SER A 100 2.77 -28.11 11.64
C SER A 100 3.59 -29.39 11.50
N SER A 101 4.37 -29.75 12.52
CA SER A 101 5.11 -31.02 12.61
C SER A 101 4.22 -32.21 12.98
N VAL A 102 2.92 -32.00 13.19
CA VAL A 102 1.96 -33.05 13.52
C VAL A 102 0.66 -32.77 12.78
N THR A 103 0.26 -33.71 11.92
CA THR A 103 -0.97 -33.79 11.13
C THR A 103 -2.17 -33.08 11.78
N ALA A 104 -2.49 -31.87 11.32
CA ALA A 104 -3.84 -31.33 11.47
C ALA A 104 -4.77 -32.22 10.64
N LYS A 105 -5.88 -32.69 11.22
CA LYS A 105 -6.73 -33.71 10.57
C LYS A 105 -7.34 -33.27 9.24
N SER A 106 -7.39 -31.98 8.90
CA SER A 106 -7.90 -31.52 7.59
C SER A 106 -7.50 -30.07 7.25
N PRO A 107 -6.22 -29.74 6.98
CA PRO A 107 -5.81 -28.40 6.53
C PRO A 107 -6.52 -27.99 5.22
N LEU A 108 -6.88 -28.95 4.37
CA LEU A 108 -7.52 -28.70 3.07
C LEU A 108 -8.96 -28.15 3.17
N LEU A 109 -9.70 -28.43 4.25
CA LEU A 109 -11.08 -27.94 4.41
C LEU A 109 -11.16 -26.45 4.77
N LEU A 110 -10.11 -25.89 5.36
CA LEU A 110 -10.05 -24.44 5.65
C LEU A 110 -9.69 -23.62 4.40
N LEU A 111 -8.89 -24.18 3.49
CA LEU A 111 -8.49 -23.50 2.24
C LEU A 111 -9.68 -23.25 1.30
N SER A 112 -10.65 -24.17 1.24
CA SER A 112 -11.81 -24.05 0.36
C SER A 112 -12.79 -22.95 0.80
N ALA A 113 -12.94 -22.74 2.12
CA ALA A 113 -13.82 -21.72 2.67
C ALA A 113 -13.27 -20.29 2.48
N ILE A 114 -11.96 -20.10 2.55
CA ILE A 114 -11.35 -18.77 2.37
C ILE A 114 -11.32 -18.37 0.88
N SER A 115 -11.11 -19.36 -0.02
CA SER A 115 -11.12 -19.13 -1.47
C SER A 115 -12.46 -18.63 -2.02
N SER A 116 -13.59 -19.06 -1.42
CA SER A 116 -14.93 -18.64 -1.85
C SER A 116 -15.30 -17.23 -1.39
N LEU A 117 -14.87 -16.82 -0.19
CA LEU A 117 -15.06 -15.47 0.34
C LEU A 117 -14.35 -14.41 -0.50
N TRP A 118 -13.13 -14.70 -0.96
CA TRP A 118 -12.34 -13.72 -1.69
C TRP A 118 -12.81 -13.50 -3.15
N SER A 119 -13.41 -14.53 -3.77
CA SER A 119 -14.01 -14.39 -5.10
C SER A 119 -15.15 -13.35 -5.16
N ALA A 120 -15.79 -13.01 -4.03
CA ALA A 120 -16.81 -11.96 -3.96
C ALA A 120 -16.21 -10.54 -3.89
N SER A 121 -14.95 -10.38 -3.50
CA SER A 121 -14.26 -9.09 -3.44
C SER A 121 -13.82 -8.56 -4.81
N LYS A 122 -14.13 -9.28 -5.90
CA LYS A 122 -13.86 -8.90 -7.30
C LYS A 122 -14.54 -7.61 -7.77
N MET A 123 -15.36 -6.98 -6.93
CA MET A 123 -15.83 -5.60 -7.11
C MET A 123 -14.78 -4.53 -6.76
N ALA A 124 -13.53 -4.91 -6.45
CA ALA A 124 -12.42 -3.98 -6.16
C ALA A 124 -11.66 -3.47 -7.42
N LYS A 125 -12.22 -3.62 -8.64
CA LYS A 125 -11.57 -3.10 -9.85
C LYS A 125 -11.32 -1.58 -9.77
N GLU A 126 -12.27 -0.82 -9.23
CA GLU A 126 -12.11 0.64 -9.05
C GLU A 126 -11.04 1.00 -8.01
N VAL A 127 -10.92 0.23 -6.92
CA VAL A 127 -9.92 0.50 -5.88
C VAL A 127 -8.53 0.06 -6.34
N SER A 128 -8.39 -1.05 -7.07
CA SER A 128 -7.11 -1.46 -7.68
C SER A 128 -6.59 -0.49 -8.74
N ALA A 129 -7.46 0.36 -9.30
CA ALA A 129 -7.09 1.40 -10.27
C ALA A 129 -6.39 2.60 -9.63
N ASN A 130 -6.44 2.74 -8.29
CA ASN A 130 -5.67 3.78 -7.61
C ASN A 130 -4.17 3.58 -7.85
N ALA A 131 -3.50 4.65 -8.28
CA ALA A 131 -2.08 4.62 -8.67
C ALA A 131 -1.18 4.05 -7.57
N GLN A 132 -1.53 4.25 -6.30
CA GLN A 132 -0.78 3.74 -5.16
C GLN A 132 -0.69 2.21 -5.11
N PHE A 133 -1.71 1.49 -5.55
CA PHE A 133 -1.74 0.02 -5.50
C PHE A 133 -1.11 -0.65 -6.72
N LYS A 134 -0.85 0.12 -7.79
CA LYS A 134 -0.39 -0.40 -9.08
C LYS A 134 0.91 -1.20 -8.99
N ALA A 135 1.81 -0.84 -8.08
CA ALA A 135 3.08 -1.54 -7.87
C ALA A 135 2.88 -3.05 -7.56
N ALA A 136 1.81 -3.41 -6.87
CA ALA A 136 1.53 -4.79 -6.50
C ALA A 136 1.10 -5.69 -7.68
N GLN A 137 0.70 -5.13 -8.82
CA GLN A 137 0.27 -5.91 -9.99
C GLN A 137 1.39 -6.82 -10.55
N ALA A 138 2.65 -6.51 -10.27
CA ALA A 138 3.80 -7.31 -10.70
C ALA A 138 4.16 -8.47 -9.75
N TYR A 139 3.38 -8.69 -8.69
CA TYR A 139 3.71 -9.61 -7.60
C TYR A 139 2.72 -10.77 -7.52
N ASP A 140 3.13 -11.83 -6.82
CA ASP A 140 2.25 -12.78 -6.13
C ASP A 140 2.22 -12.41 -4.64
N ALA A 141 1.17 -12.80 -3.90
CA ALA A 141 1.13 -12.64 -2.46
C ALA A 141 0.81 -13.94 -1.70
N GLU A 142 1.40 -14.09 -0.53
CA GLU A 142 1.16 -15.22 0.38
C GLU A 142 0.81 -14.72 1.77
N ILE A 143 -0.34 -15.13 2.30
CA ILE A 143 -0.73 -14.93 3.69
C ILE A 143 -0.19 -16.13 4.47
N ILE A 144 0.91 -15.94 5.17
CA ILE A 144 1.57 -17.00 5.95
C ILE A 144 0.90 -17.10 7.31
N LEU A 145 0.43 -18.29 7.66
CA LEU A 145 -0.18 -18.58 8.95
C LEU A 145 0.81 -19.24 9.91
N LYS A 146 0.64 -18.99 11.20
CA LYS A 146 1.28 -19.72 12.30
C LYS A 146 0.25 -20.14 13.34
N GLN A 147 0.64 -21.05 14.22
CA GLN A 147 -0.10 -21.30 15.45
C GLN A 147 0.37 -20.31 16.53
N ASP A 148 -0.56 -19.72 17.26
CA ASP A 148 -0.24 -18.95 18.45
C ASP A 148 -0.07 -19.85 19.69
N GLY A 149 0.18 -19.25 20.86
CA GLY A 149 0.35 -20.00 22.11
C GLY A 149 -0.89 -20.78 22.58
N LYS A 150 -2.04 -20.61 21.92
CA LYS A 150 -3.29 -21.35 22.18
C LYS A 150 -3.55 -22.44 21.13
N GLY A 151 -2.66 -22.58 20.13
CA GLY A 151 -2.83 -23.51 19.01
C GLY A 151 -3.79 -23.00 17.92
N GLU A 152 -4.23 -21.74 18.00
CA GLU A 152 -5.11 -21.14 17.00
C GLU A 152 -4.30 -20.64 15.80
N SER A 153 -4.87 -20.75 14.59
CA SER A 153 -4.24 -20.23 13.38
C SER A 153 -4.37 -18.72 13.29
N VAL A 154 -3.24 -18.03 13.28
CA VAL A 154 -3.13 -16.58 13.15
C VAL A 154 -2.22 -16.23 11.98
N VAL A 155 -2.37 -15.01 11.44
CA VAL A 155 -1.49 -14.49 10.40
C VAL A 155 -0.12 -14.18 11.03
N ASP A 156 0.93 -14.75 10.46
CA ASP A 156 2.31 -14.43 10.80
C ASP A 156 2.79 -13.20 10.02
N LYS A 157 2.64 -13.26 8.70
CA LYS A 157 3.00 -12.19 7.77
C LYS A 157 2.27 -12.31 6.44
N VAL A 158 2.25 -11.24 5.67
CA VAL A 158 1.92 -11.26 4.24
C VAL A 158 3.20 -11.06 3.44
N VAL A 159 3.44 -11.88 2.43
CA VAL A 159 4.67 -11.84 1.63
C VAL A 159 4.30 -11.50 0.20
N PHE A 160 4.87 -10.43 -0.34
CA PHE A 160 4.78 -10.10 -1.76
C PHE A 160 6.07 -10.55 -2.47
N THR A 161 5.95 -11.44 -3.46
CA THR A 161 7.10 -11.92 -4.25
C THR A 161 6.98 -11.46 -5.69
N GLN A 162 8.04 -10.84 -6.22
CA GLN A 162 8.01 -10.34 -7.59
C GLN A 162 7.91 -11.51 -8.57
N ARG A 163 6.95 -11.43 -9.51
CA ARG A 163 6.83 -12.46 -10.55
C ARG A 163 7.99 -12.34 -11.52
N LYS A 164 8.59 -13.48 -11.87
CA LYS A 164 9.56 -13.54 -12.97
C LYS A 164 8.77 -13.35 -14.27
N LYS A 165 9.22 -12.39 -15.09
CA LYS A 165 8.70 -12.19 -16.45
C LYS A 165 9.00 -13.40 -17.33
#